data_AF-A0A920G799-F1
#
_entry.id   AF-A0A920G799-F1
#
_cell.length_a   1.000
_cell.length_b   1.000
_cell.length_c   1.000
_cell.angle_alpha   90.00
_cell.angle_beta   90.00
_cell.angle_gamma   90.00
#
_symmetry.space_group_name_H-M   'P 1'
#
loop_
_entity.id
_entity.type
_entity.pdbx_description
1 polymer ?
#
loop_
_entity_poly.entity_id
_entity_poly.type
_entity_poly.pdbx_seq_one_letter_code
_entity_poly.pdbx_strand_id
1 'polypeptide(L)'
;MTERNVIDIHESVSKAYYTTLNTKSRVDLVNSNIDRLDALLKQTKSLYENGFVEKLDLDRIQVSFNNLKSEKIKADRLYDLSLAVLKFQIGISVDKKIELIEEFNEELVTAFTFDLNEFDYSKRIEYSILQTDKNLKFYELKNNRSQYLPQVYANYNYGYNTSASQSNIFFESDRWKKFGTFGLQVIVPIFDGFLKRSRINQSKFKIEQVENQMLFLERSINLQINQSLAAYQNSKESLKIASENLVLAQDVYFASEKKYAQGVGSNLELIDSNNSLKIAQNQYYNSLYESIISIIDIKKTLGILMN
;
A
#
# COMPACT_ATOMS: atom_id res chain seq x y z
N MET A 1 -9.31 -5.71 13.83
CA MET A 1 -8.19 -5.51 12.88
C MET A 1 -7.11 -4.73 13.62
N THR A 2 -5.84 -5.05 13.43
CA THR A 2 -4.74 -4.23 13.98
C THR A 2 -4.65 -2.91 13.21
N GLU A 3 -4.25 -1.82 13.88
CA GLU A 3 -4.07 -0.50 13.26
C GLU A 3 -3.12 -0.56 12.04
N ARG A 4 -2.07 -1.38 12.13
CA ARG A 4 -1.19 -1.70 11.00
C ARG A 4 -1.95 -2.24 9.78
N ASN A 5 -2.86 -3.18 9.99
CA ASN A 5 -3.64 -3.73 8.88
C ASN A 5 -4.57 -2.67 8.27
N VAL A 6 -5.09 -1.72 9.07
CA VAL A 6 -5.92 -0.64 8.55
C VAL A 6 -5.10 0.29 7.64
N ILE A 7 -3.89 0.66 8.05
CA ILE A 7 -2.97 1.47 7.23
C ILE A 7 -2.61 0.74 5.93
N ASP A 8 -2.25 -0.55 6.02
CA ASP A 8 -1.88 -1.34 4.84
C ASP A 8 -3.06 -1.55 3.87
N ILE A 9 -4.29 -1.70 4.39
CA ILE A 9 -5.51 -1.75 3.57
C ILE A 9 -5.78 -0.40 2.94
N HIS A 10 -5.70 0.70 3.68
CA HIS A 10 -5.95 2.04 3.15
C HIS A 10 -4.96 2.38 2.03
N GLU A 11 -3.68 2.06 2.20
CA GLU A 11 -2.66 2.19 1.15
C GLU A 11 -3.02 1.35 -0.08
N SER A 12 -3.34 0.07 0.11
CA SER A 12 -3.66 -0.86 -0.98
C SER A 12 -4.90 -0.42 -1.76
N VAL A 13 -5.93 0.05 -1.07
CA VAL A 13 -7.15 0.61 -1.67
C VAL A 13 -6.82 1.90 -2.43
N SER A 14 -6.07 2.82 -1.84
CA SER A 14 -5.67 4.09 -2.47
C SER A 14 -4.88 3.84 -3.75
N LYS A 15 -3.86 2.97 -3.69
CA LYS A 15 -3.05 2.60 -4.87
C LYS A 15 -3.90 1.92 -5.95
N ALA A 16 -4.78 1.00 -5.58
CA ALA A 16 -5.69 0.35 -6.53
C ALA A 16 -6.64 1.36 -7.20
N TYR A 17 -7.14 2.32 -6.44
CA TYR A 17 -8.02 3.38 -6.94
C TYR A 17 -7.31 4.24 -8.01
N TYR A 18 -6.14 4.80 -7.69
CA TYR A 18 -5.40 5.63 -8.65
C TYR A 18 -4.81 4.83 -9.82
N THR A 19 -4.51 3.53 -9.64
CA THR A 19 -4.19 2.62 -10.75
C THR A 19 -5.39 2.50 -11.71
N THR A 20 -6.60 2.41 -11.16
CA THR A 20 -7.83 2.31 -11.97
C THR A 20 -8.13 3.62 -12.70
N LEU A 21 -7.92 4.77 -12.07
CA LEU A 21 -8.04 6.08 -12.72
C LEU A 21 -7.03 6.27 -13.85
N ASN A 22 -5.76 5.89 -13.63
CA ASN A 22 -4.71 5.95 -14.64
C ASN A 22 -5.05 5.06 -15.85
N THR A 23 -5.46 3.81 -15.61
CA THR A 23 -5.81 2.89 -16.71
C THR A 23 -7.06 3.34 -17.47
N LYS A 24 -8.07 3.91 -16.79
CA LYS A 24 -9.21 4.57 -17.45
C LYS A 24 -8.76 5.69 -18.39
N SER A 25 -7.91 6.59 -17.87
CA SER A 25 -7.39 7.73 -18.66
C SER A 25 -6.55 7.26 -19.86
N ARG A 26 -5.86 6.12 -19.74
CA ARG A 26 -5.15 5.49 -20.86
C ARG A 26 -6.10 4.94 -21.91
N VAL A 27 -7.24 4.37 -21.54
CA VAL A 27 -8.29 3.95 -22.49
C VAL A 27 -8.83 5.17 -23.24
N ASP A 28 -9.13 6.26 -22.53
CA ASP A 28 -9.64 7.50 -23.12
C ASP A 28 -8.64 8.14 -24.08
N LEU A 29 -7.35 8.12 -23.71
CA LEU A 29 -6.24 8.56 -24.57
C LEU A 29 -6.15 7.74 -25.85
N VAL A 30 -6.19 6.40 -25.74
CA VAL A 30 -6.10 5.50 -26.90
C VAL A 30 -7.32 5.68 -27.81
N ASN A 31 -8.51 5.86 -27.26
CA ASN A 31 -9.72 6.17 -28.04
C ASN A 31 -9.56 7.49 -28.80
N SER A 32 -9.13 8.56 -28.13
CA SER A 32 -8.87 9.86 -28.76
C SER A 32 -7.83 9.78 -29.88
N ASN A 33 -6.80 8.95 -29.71
CA ASN A 33 -5.79 8.69 -30.73
C ASN A 33 -6.34 7.87 -31.91
N ILE A 34 -7.25 6.91 -31.66
CA ILE A 34 -7.94 6.15 -32.71
C ILE A 34 -8.83 7.05 -33.54
N ASP A 35 -9.62 7.91 -32.92
CA ASP A 35 -10.55 8.81 -33.62
C ASP A 35 -9.80 9.77 -34.54
N ARG A 36 -8.70 10.34 -34.04
CA ARG A 36 -7.83 11.21 -34.83
C ARG A 36 -7.19 10.47 -36.01
N LEU A 37 -6.68 9.26 -35.79
CA LEU A 37 -6.01 8.50 -36.84
C LEU A 37 -7.00 7.90 -37.86
N ASP A 38 -8.23 7.58 -37.45
CA ASP A 38 -9.31 7.16 -38.35
C ASP A 38 -9.70 8.30 -39.31
N ALA A 39 -9.80 9.53 -38.81
CA ALA A 39 -10.04 10.71 -39.64
C ALA A 39 -8.92 10.91 -40.67
N LEU A 40 -7.66 10.82 -40.23
CA LEU A 40 -6.50 10.90 -41.12
C LEU A 40 -6.51 9.78 -42.17
N LEU A 41 -6.79 8.55 -41.76
CA LEU A 41 -6.84 7.39 -42.66
C LEU A 41 -7.91 7.57 -43.75
N LYS A 42 -9.10 8.05 -43.38
CA LYS A 42 -10.19 8.36 -44.33
C LYS A 42 -9.77 9.45 -45.33
N GLN A 43 -9.12 10.50 -44.85
CA GLN A 43 -8.63 11.59 -45.71
C GLN A 43 -7.55 11.09 -46.69
N THR A 44 -6.53 10.39 -46.19
CA THR A 44 -5.46 9.85 -47.05
C THR A 44 -5.97 8.82 -48.04
N LYS A 45 -6.96 8.00 -47.67
CA LYS A 45 -7.60 7.07 -48.60
C LYS A 45 -8.26 7.80 -49.77
N SER A 46 -8.99 8.88 -49.50
CA SER A 46 -9.59 9.72 -50.55
C SER A 46 -8.53 10.34 -51.46
N LEU A 47 -7.44 10.88 -50.88
CA LEU A 47 -6.34 11.43 -51.67
C LEU A 47 -5.68 10.37 -52.56
N TYR A 48 -5.53 9.14 -52.06
CA TYR A 48 -4.95 8.02 -52.81
C TYR A 48 -5.84 7.60 -53.99
N GLU A 49 -7.15 7.49 -53.76
CA GLU A 49 -8.14 7.16 -54.80
C GLU A 49 -8.17 8.21 -55.92
N ASN A 50 -7.84 9.47 -55.59
CA ASN A 50 -7.71 10.56 -56.54
C ASN A 50 -6.28 10.74 -57.10
N GLY A 51 -5.33 9.87 -56.73
CA GLY A 51 -3.95 9.87 -57.23
C GLY A 51 -3.03 10.97 -56.67
N PHE A 52 -3.41 11.64 -55.57
CA PHE A 52 -2.64 12.73 -54.96
C PHE A 52 -1.59 12.27 -53.93
N VAL A 53 -1.65 11.03 -53.46
CA VAL A 53 -0.70 10.44 -52.49
C VAL A 53 -0.37 9.00 -52.88
N GLU A 54 0.77 8.49 -52.39
CA GLU A 54 1.21 7.14 -52.70
C GLU A 54 0.46 6.07 -51.89
N LYS A 55 0.40 4.85 -52.44
CA LYS A 55 -0.11 3.69 -51.69
C LYS A 55 0.68 3.44 -50.41
N LEU A 56 1.99 3.73 -50.43
CA LEU A 56 2.88 3.60 -49.29
C LEU A 56 2.44 4.47 -48.11
N ASP A 57 2.00 5.71 -48.36
CA ASP A 57 1.54 6.64 -47.33
C ASP A 57 0.26 6.14 -46.66
N LEU A 58 -0.68 5.62 -47.47
CA LEU A 58 -1.91 5.00 -46.98
C LEU A 58 -1.59 3.77 -46.10
N ASP A 59 -0.69 2.91 -46.56
CA ASP A 59 -0.34 1.68 -45.85
C ASP A 59 0.36 1.96 -44.50
N ARG A 60 1.18 3.01 -44.40
CA ARG A 60 1.82 3.45 -43.14
C ARG A 60 0.80 3.92 -42.10
N ILE A 61 -0.20 4.70 -42.51
CA ILE A 61 -1.28 5.14 -41.61
C ILE A 61 -2.12 3.93 -41.20
N GLN A 62 -2.43 3.02 -42.13
CA GLN A 62 -3.18 1.79 -41.84
C GLN A 62 -2.45 0.89 -40.81
N VAL A 63 -1.13 0.75 -40.92
CA VAL A 63 -0.31 0.03 -39.93
C VAL A 63 -0.41 0.70 -38.55
N SER A 64 -0.27 2.04 -38.50
CA SER A 64 -0.38 2.81 -37.25
C SER A 64 -1.76 2.66 -36.61
N PHE A 65 -2.82 2.62 -37.41
CA PHE A 65 -4.20 2.40 -36.96
C PHE A 65 -4.43 0.99 -36.43
N ASN A 66 -3.91 -0.03 -37.11
CA ASN A 66 -3.97 -1.41 -36.63
C ASN A 66 -3.21 -1.58 -35.30
N ASN A 67 -2.07 -0.89 -35.15
CA ASN A 67 -1.32 -0.87 -33.88
C ASN A 67 -2.14 -0.25 -32.75
N LEU A 68 -2.84 0.87 -32.99
CA LEU A 68 -3.73 1.49 -31.99
C LEU A 68 -4.90 0.59 -31.59
N LYS A 69 -5.48 -0.18 -32.53
CA LYS A 69 -6.52 -1.17 -32.18
C LYS A 69 -6.00 -2.25 -31.23
N SER A 70 -4.78 -2.73 -31.47
CA SER A 70 -4.12 -3.68 -30.57
C SER A 70 -3.84 -3.06 -29.20
N GLU A 71 -3.39 -1.80 -29.18
CA GLU A 71 -3.16 -1.02 -27.96
C GLU A 71 -4.45 -0.82 -27.15
N LYS A 72 -5.58 -0.55 -27.82
CA LYS A 72 -6.90 -0.42 -27.18
C LYS A 72 -7.30 -1.70 -26.47
N ILE A 73 -7.20 -2.85 -27.14
CA ILE A 73 -7.53 -4.15 -26.52
C ILE A 73 -6.71 -4.38 -25.25
N LYS A 74 -5.43 -3.97 -25.23
CA LYS A 74 -4.58 -4.07 -24.05
C LYS A 74 -5.01 -3.08 -22.96
N ALA A 75 -5.29 -1.84 -23.32
CA ALA A 75 -5.74 -0.80 -22.39
C ALA A 75 -7.07 -1.19 -21.72
N ASP A 76 -8.05 -1.67 -22.49
CA ASP A 76 -9.35 -2.15 -22.00
C ASP A 76 -9.16 -3.30 -21.00
N ARG A 77 -8.33 -4.30 -21.33
CA ARG A 77 -8.03 -5.43 -20.44
C ARG A 77 -7.33 -5.00 -19.15
N LEU A 78 -6.42 -4.03 -19.23
CA LEU A 78 -5.74 -3.49 -18.05
C LEU A 78 -6.70 -2.71 -17.16
N TYR A 79 -7.62 -1.95 -17.75
CA TYR A 79 -8.67 -1.26 -17.02
C TYR A 79 -9.60 -2.25 -16.31
N ASP A 80 -10.09 -3.28 -17.00
CA ASP A 80 -10.94 -4.33 -16.41
C ASP A 80 -10.22 -5.05 -15.25
N LEU A 81 -8.94 -5.36 -15.40
CA LEU A 81 -8.13 -5.96 -14.35
C LEU A 81 -7.98 -5.02 -13.15
N SER A 82 -7.67 -3.74 -13.38
CA SER A 82 -7.53 -2.75 -12.31
C SER A 82 -8.84 -2.55 -11.54
N LEU A 83 -9.98 -2.56 -12.23
CA LEU A 83 -11.31 -2.54 -11.61
C LEU A 83 -11.54 -3.78 -10.76
N ALA A 84 -11.17 -4.97 -11.23
CA ALA A 84 -11.30 -6.20 -10.45
C ALA A 84 -10.44 -6.15 -9.17
N VAL A 85 -9.21 -5.64 -9.26
CA VAL A 85 -8.33 -5.44 -8.11
C VAL A 85 -8.93 -4.42 -7.14
N LEU A 86 -9.43 -3.28 -7.62
CA LEU A 86 -10.08 -2.28 -6.78
C LEU A 86 -11.28 -2.87 -6.04
N LYS A 87 -12.18 -3.57 -6.76
CA LYS A 87 -13.35 -4.24 -6.17
C LYS A 87 -12.98 -5.24 -5.08
N PHE A 88 -11.92 -6.02 -5.32
CA PHE A 88 -11.38 -6.95 -4.33
C PHE A 88 -10.86 -6.20 -3.09
N GLN A 89 -10.08 -5.12 -3.28
CA GLN A 89 -9.52 -4.33 -2.16
C GLN A 89 -10.59 -3.67 -1.30
N ILE A 90 -11.69 -3.20 -1.90
CA ILE A 90 -12.82 -2.59 -1.16
C ILE A 90 -13.87 -3.61 -0.69
N GLY A 91 -13.68 -4.90 -0.98
CA GLY A 91 -14.54 -5.99 -0.51
C GLY A 91 -15.91 -6.08 -1.18
N ILE A 92 -16.07 -5.63 -2.42
CA ILE A 92 -17.32 -5.79 -3.18
C ILE A 92 -17.19 -6.86 -4.28
N SER A 93 -18.32 -7.45 -4.68
CA SER A 93 -18.33 -8.43 -5.78
C SER A 93 -17.78 -7.82 -7.08
N VAL A 94 -16.99 -8.61 -7.81
CA VAL A 94 -16.40 -8.24 -9.10
C VAL A 94 -17.48 -7.90 -10.14
N ASP A 95 -18.68 -8.48 -10.01
CA ASP A 95 -19.80 -8.27 -10.93
C ASP A 95 -20.52 -6.93 -10.74
N LYS A 96 -20.31 -6.24 -9.61
CA LYS A 96 -20.93 -4.94 -9.38
C LYS A 96 -20.32 -3.89 -10.31
N LYS A 97 -21.17 -3.10 -10.98
CA LYS A 97 -20.72 -1.94 -11.75
C LYS A 97 -20.34 -0.81 -10.80
N ILE A 98 -19.19 -0.19 -11.05
CA ILE A 98 -18.70 0.99 -10.34
C ILE A 98 -18.26 2.03 -11.37
N GLU A 99 -18.48 3.30 -11.07
CA GLU A 99 -18.05 4.42 -11.90
C GLU A 99 -17.12 5.32 -11.08
N LEU A 100 -16.02 5.73 -11.70
CA LEU A 100 -15.04 6.64 -11.13
C LEU A 100 -15.36 8.06 -11.59
N ILE A 101 -15.55 8.96 -10.61
CA ILE A 101 -15.99 10.35 -10.82
C ILE A 101 -14.80 11.32 -10.85
N GLU A 102 -13.70 10.96 -10.19
CA GLU A 102 -12.53 11.83 -10.08
C GLU A 102 -11.73 11.90 -11.39
N GLU A 103 -11.22 13.08 -11.72
CA GLU A 103 -10.37 13.29 -12.88
C GLU A 103 -8.91 12.99 -12.53
N PHE A 104 -8.21 12.32 -13.43
CA PHE A 104 -6.80 11.98 -13.26
C PHE A 104 -5.93 13.10 -13.86
N ASN A 105 -5.65 14.13 -13.06
CA ASN A 105 -4.95 15.34 -13.50
C ASN A 105 -3.87 15.80 -12.49
N GLU A 106 -3.11 16.83 -12.86
CA GLU A 106 -2.00 17.37 -12.03
C GLU A 106 -2.46 17.99 -10.70
N GLU A 107 -3.75 18.35 -10.54
CA GLU A 107 -4.26 18.98 -9.32
C GLU A 107 -4.08 18.07 -8.11
N LEU A 108 -4.24 16.76 -8.32
CA LEU A 108 -3.99 15.70 -7.34
C LEU A 108 -2.57 15.73 -6.76
N VAL A 109 -1.61 16.23 -7.53
CA VAL A 109 -0.20 16.36 -7.10
C VAL A 109 0.05 17.71 -6.45
N THR A 110 -0.48 18.79 -7.02
CA THR A 110 -0.24 20.14 -6.49
C THR A 110 -0.91 20.42 -5.15
N ALA A 111 -2.01 19.74 -4.84
CA ALA A 111 -2.73 19.89 -3.57
C ALA A 111 -1.95 19.34 -2.35
N PHE A 112 -0.92 18.52 -2.57
CA PHE A 112 -0.19 17.89 -1.48
C PHE A 112 0.96 18.76 -0.95
N THR A 113 0.84 19.15 0.32
CA THR A 113 1.88 19.83 1.10
C THR A 113 2.14 19.08 2.39
N PHE A 114 3.41 19.02 2.81
CA PHE A 114 3.80 18.43 4.10
C PHE A 114 4.93 19.26 4.74
N ASP A 115 5.01 19.22 6.07
CA ASP A 115 6.13 19.76 6.84
C ASP A 115 6.89 18.61 7.51
N LEU A 116 8.20 18.54 7.29
CA LEU A 116 9.07 17.54 7.90
C LEU A 116 9.39 17.86 9.36
N ASN A 117 9.24 19.11 9.77
CA ASN A 117 9.57 19.53 11.14
C ASN A 117 8.57 18.97 12.18
N GLU A 118 7.42 18.46 11.74
CA GLU A 118 6.38 17.87 12.59
C GLU A 118 6.43 16.33 12.65
N PHE A 119 7.50 15.71 12.14
CA PHE A 119 7.64 14.27 12.16
C PHE A 119 7.86 13.74 13.58
N ASP A 120 7.05 12.76 13.98
CA ASP A 120 7.14 12.09 15.27
C ASP A 120 7.09 10.57 15.04
N TYR A 121 8.11 9.86 15.53
CA TYR A 121 8.18 8.40 15.46
C TYR A 121 6.98 7.72 16.13
N SER A 122 6.37 8.35 17.14
CA SER A 122 5.21 7.81 17.85
C SER A 122 3.97 7.64 16.95
N LYS A 123 3.87 8.42 15.87
CA LYS A 123 2.81 8.31 14.86
C LYS A 123 2.94 7.04 14.00
N ARG A 124 4.09 6.37 14.04
CA ARG A 124 4.31 5.09 13.34
C ARG A 124 3.88 3.93 14.24
N ILE A 125 2.96 3.11 13.74
CA ILE A 125 2.43 1.96 14.48
C ILE A 125 3.54 0.98 14.91
N GLU A 126 4.58 0.83 14.08
CA GLU A 126 5.73 -0.02 14.38
C GLU A 126 6.49 0.43 15.64
N TYR A 127 6.55 1.74 15.87
CA TYR A 127 7.17 2.31 17.07
C TYR A 127 6.35 2.01 18.31
N SER A 128 5.02 2.20 18.23
CA SER A 128 4.09 1.90 19.33
C SER A 128 4.08 0.41 19.71
N ILE A 129 4.27 -0.49 18.73
CA ILE A 129 4.42 -1.93 18.97
C ILE A 129 5.69 -2.22 19.78
N LEU A 130 6.84 -1.65 19.40
CA LEU A 130 8.09 -1.85 20.14
C LEU A 130 8.06 -1.21 21.53
N GLN A 131 7.41 -0.05 21.67
CA GLN A 131 7.21 0.58 22.97
C GLN A 131 6.38 -0.32 23.90
N THR A 132 5.35 -0.97 23.37
CA THR A 132 4.54 -1.94 24.13
C THR A 132 5.35 -3.18 24.49
N ASP A 133 6.18 -3.71 23.59
CA ASP A 133 7.06 -4.85 23.88
C ASP A 133 8.11 -4.49 24.95
N LYS A 134 8.70 -3.30 24.89
CA LYS A 134 9.62 -2.79 25.92
C LYS A 134 8.96 -2.80 27.29
N ASN A 135 7.73 -2.30 27.38
CA ASN A 135 6.94 -2.31 28.62
C ASN A 135 6.68 -3.74 29.10
N LEU A 136 6.34 -4.67 28.19
CA LEU A 136 6.16 -6.09 28.52
C LEU A 136 7.44 -6.70 29.10
N LYS A 137 8.61 -6.47 28.50
CA LYS A 137 9.91 -6.95 29.03
C LYS A 137 10.26 -6.33 30.37
N PHE A 138 9.88 -5.08 30.59
CA PHE A 138 10.03 -4.43 31.89
C PHE A 138 9.16 -5.09 32.98
N TYR A 139 7.91 -5.45 32.67
CA TYR A 139 7.05 -6.21 33.60
C TYR A 139 7.55 -7.64 33.82
N GLU A 140 8.08 -8.31 32.80
CA GLU A 140 8.76 -9.61 32.94
C GLU A 140 9.96 -9.50 33.90
N LEU A 141 10.77 -8.45 33.80
CA LEU A 141 11.88 -8.19 34.71
C LEU A 141 11.38 -7.99 36.16
N LYS A 142 10.31 -7.22 36.37
CA LYS A 142 9.69 -7.04 37.69
C LYS A 142 9.18 -8.38 38.26
N ASN A 143 8.52 -9.19 37.43
CA ASN A 143 8.04 -10.52 37.82
C ASN A 143 9.20 -11.47 38.17
N ASN A 144 10.32 -11.41 37.44
CA ASN A 144 11.49 -12.22 37.79
C ASN A 144 12.18 -11.73 39.08
N ARG A 145 12.12 -10.43 39.38
CA ARG A 145 12.58 -9.88 40.68
C ARG A 145 11.69 -10.32 41.83
N SER A 146 10.36 -10.37 41.65
CA SER A 146 9.44 -10.78 42.71
C SER A 146 9.59 -12.24 43.11
N GLN A 147 10.19 -13.09 42.27
CA GLN A 147 10.51 -14.49 42.62
C GLN A 147 11.51 -14.64 43.78
N TYR A 148 12.19 -13.56 44.20
CA TYR A 148 12.98 -13.55 45.43
C TYR A 148 12.15 -13.29 46.70
N LEU A 149 10.90 -12.86 46.55
CA LEU A 149 9.99 -12.66 47.68
C LEU A 149 9.39 -13.99 48.13
N PRO A 150 9.07 -14.13 49.44
CA PRO A 150 8.29 -15.26 49.94
C PRO A 150 6.96 -15.38 49.20
N GLN A 151 6.61 -16.60 48.81
CA GLN A 151 5.27 -16.89 48.28
C GLN A 151 4.39 -17.41 49.40
N VAL A 152 3.23 -16.78 49.58
CA VAL A 152 2.24 -17.18 50.59
C VAL A 152 1.04 -17.78 49.87
N TYR A 153 0.77 -19.05 50.17
CA TYR A 153 -0.38 -19.79 49.66
C TYR A 153 -1.36 -20.00 50.81
N ALA A 154 -2.63 -19.68 50.59
CA ALA A 154 -3.71 -20.00 51.50
C ALA A 154 -4.68 -20.93 50.78
N ASN A 155 -5.00 -22.06 51.41
CA ASN A 155 -5.96 -23.01 50.90
C ASN A 155 -7.08 -23.19 51.91
N TYR A 156 -8.31 -23.23 51.40
CA TYR A 156 -9.50 -23.53 52.19
C TYR A 156 -10.27 -24.60 51.45
N ASN A 157 -10.51 -25.72 52.10
CA ASN A 157 -11.37 -26.78 51.59
C ASN A 157 -12.52 -26.97 52.56
N TYR A 158 -13.74 -27.00 52.04
CA TYR A 158 -14.92 -27.33 52.79
C TYR A 158 -15.77 -28.29 51.98
N GLY A 159 -16.24 -29.35 52.62
CA GLY A 159 -17.01 -30.36 51.92
C GLY A 159 -17.53 -31.44 52.84
N TYR A 160 -18.04 -32.50 52.22
CA TYR A 160 -18.53 -33.67 52.93
C TYR A 160 -17.68 -34.86 52.54
N ASN A 161 -17.23 -35.62 53.52
CA ASN A 161 -16.52 -36.87 53.30
C ASN A 161 -17.25 -38.00 54.02
N THR A 162 -17.21 -39.20 53.45
CA THR A 162 -17.78 -40.41 54.04
C THR A 162 -16.65 -41.38 54.34
N SER A 163 -16.60 -41.88 55.58
CA SER A 163 -15.62 -42.89 56.01
C SER A 163 -16.30 -44.25 56.21
N ALA A 164 -17.26 -44.59 55.33
CA ALA A 164 -17.97 -45.86 55.41
C ALA A 164 -17.03 -47.03 55.02
N SER A 165 -16.79 -47.95 55.96
CA SER A 165 -16.26 -49.28 55.67
C SER A 165 -17.31 -50.10 54.92
N GLN A 166 -16.89 -51.04 54.04
CA GLN A 166 -17.74 -51.87 53.17
C GLN A 166 -18.91 -52.56 53.92
N SER A 167 -18.78 -52.78 55.24
CA SER A 167 -19.76 -53.44 56.10
C SER A 167 -20.89 -52.55 56.64
N ASN A 168 -20.79 -51.21 56.56
CA ASN A 168 -21.77 -50.28 57.17
C ASN A 168 -22.53 -49.39 56.16
N ILE A 169 -22.51 -49.73 54.87
CA ILE A 169 -23.07 -48.92 53.78
C ILE A 169 -24.62 -48.87 53.80
N PHE A 170 -25.33 -49.62 54.64
CA PHE A 170 -26.80 -49.65 54.61
C PHE A 170 -27.51 -49.04 55.83
N PHE A 171 -26.81 -48.79 56.95
CA PHE A 171 -27.49 -48.57 58.25
C PHE A 171 -27.23 -47.24 58.97
N GLU A 172 -26.33 -46.37 58.51
CA GLU A 172 -26.17 -45.02 59.10
C GLU A 172 -26.95 -43.95 58.33
N SER A 173 -27.73 -43.12 59.01
CA SER A 173 -28.45 -41.97 58.44
C SER A 173 -27.59 -40.71 58.33
N ASP A 174 -26.44 -40.66 59.00
CA ASP A 174 -25.53 -39.49 59.08
C ASP A 174 -24.12 -39.80 58.52
N ARG A 175 -24.07 -40.24 57.25
CA ARG A 175 -22.84 -40.71 56.59
C ARG A 175 -21.93 -39.59 56.10
N TRP A 176 -22.52 -38.43 55.84
CA TRP A 176 -21.84 -37.30 55.20
C TRP A 176 -21.29 -36.36 56.28
N LYS A 177 -20.05 -36.61 56.69
CA LYS A 177 -19.39 -35.77 57.69
C LYS A 177 -18.84 -34.52 57.04
N LYS A 178 -19.28 -33.36 57.54
CA LYS A 178 -18.72 -32.06 57.16
C LYS A 178 -17.25 -32.02 57.58
N PHE A 179 -16.38 -31.59 56.69
CA PHE A 179 -15.01 -31.24 57.01
C PHE A 179 -14.69 -29.85 56.47
N GLY A 180 -13.84 -29.14 57.20
CA GLY A 180 -13.23 -27.89 56.78
C GLY A 180 -11.76 -27.96 57.09
N THR A 181 -10.89 -27.71 56.10
CA THR A 181 -9.46 -27.55 56.31
C THR A 181 -9.03 -26.18 55.80
N PHE A 182 -8.30 -25.46 56.64
CA PHE A 182 -7.62 -24.23 56.27
C PHE A 182 -6.12 -24.45 56.43
N GLY A 183 -5.36 -24.14 55.40
CA GLY A 183 -3.91 -24.23 55.39
C GLY A 183 -3.29 -22.94 54.92
N LEU A 184 -2.18 -22.56 55.54
CA LEU A 184 -1.34 -21.46 55.11
C LEU A 184 0.09 -21.98 54.94
N GLN A 185 0.63 -21.84 53.74
CA GLN A 185 1.97 -22.30 53.37
C GLN A 185 2.80 -21.11 52.89
N VAL A 186 3.96 -20.91 53.51
CA VAL A 186 4.93 -19.88 53.10
C VAL A 186 6.16 -20.56 52.50
N ILE A 187 6.48 -20.25 51.25
CA ILE A 187 7.66 -20.76 50.54
C ILE A 187 8.68 -19.63 50.43
N VAL A 188 9.79 -19.77 51.18
CA VAL A 188 10.92 -18.82 51.13
C VAL A 188 12.09 -19.48 50.38
N PRO A 189 12.48 -18.97 49.21
CA PRO A 189 13.62 -19.50 48.48
C PRO A 189 14.94 -19.02 49.11
N ILE A 190 15.77 -19.94 49.60
CA ILE A 190 17.05 -19.61 50.26
C ILE A 190 18.21 -19.62 49.25
N PHE A 191 18.33 -20.69 48.45
CA PHE A 191 19.35 -20.81 47.41
C PHE A 191 18.81 -21.64 46.23
N ASP A 192 19.01 -21.14 45.02
CA ASP A 192 18.48 -21.72 43.77
C ASP A 192 19.56 -21.98 42.71
N GLY A 193 20.84 -22.03 43.12
CA GLY A 193 21.96 -22.22 42.19
C GLY A 193 22.17 -21.06 41.22
N PHE A 194 21.81 -19.83 41.61
CA PHE A 194 21.87 -18.61 40.79
C PHE A 194 20.88 -18.56 39.61
N LEU A 195 19.93 -19.49 39.54
CA LEU A 195 18.96 -19.55 38.44
C LEU A 195 18.16 -18.24 38.27
N LYS A 196 17.61 -17.69 39.37
CA LYS A 196 16.87 -16.41 39.34
C LYS A 196 17.75 -15.24 38.96
N ARG A 197 19.02 -15.21 39.40
CA ARG A 197 19.98 -14.17 39.04
C ARG A 197 20.21 -14.16 37.52
N SER A 198 20.44 -15.33 36.94
CA SER A 198 20.61 -15.49 35.50
C SER A 198 19.35 -15.11 34.72
N ARG A 199 18.16 -15.49 35.19
CA ARG A 199 16.88 -15.07 34.59
C ARG A 199 16.66 -13.56 34.62
N ILE A 200 17.01 -12.89 35.72
CA ILE A 200 16.94 -11.42 35.81
C ILE A 200 17.90 -10.77 34.81
N ASN A 201 19.14 -11.26 34.73
CA ASN A 201 20.11 -10.73 33.77
C ASN A 201 19.62 -10.95 32.33
N GLN A 202 19.06 -12.12 32.02
CA GLN A 202 18.45 -12.40 30.72
C GLN A 202 17.29 -11.43 30.42
N SER A 203 16.41 -11.14 31.39
CA SER A 203 15.35 -10.14 31.21
C SER A 203 15.89 -8.72 30.97
N LYS A 204 17.00 -8.35 31.60
CA LYS A 204 17.67 -7.06 31.31
C LYS A 204 18.17 -7.01 29.86
N PHE A 205 18.85 -8.05 29.40
CA PHE A 205 19.32 -8.14 28.02
C PHE A 205 18.18 -8.13 27.01
N LYS A 206 17.02 -8.71 27.35
CA LYS A 206 15.82 -8.61 26.51
C LYS A 206 15.31 -7.17 26.39
N ILE A 207 15.36 -6.37 27.46
CA ILE A 207 15.00 -4.94 27.40
C ILE A 207 15.98 -4.20 26.49
N GLU A 208 17.28 -4.40 26.69
CA GLU A 208 18.34 -3.80 25.86
C GLU A 208 18.21 -4.20 24.38
N GLN A 209 17.82 -5.44 24.11
CA GLN A 209 17.54 -5.92 22.76
C GLN A 209 16.40 -5.13 22.11
N VAL A 210 15.30 -4.88 22.83
CA VAL A 210 14.17 -4.08 22.33
C VAL A 210 14.58 -2.62 22.14
N GLU A 211 15.39 -2.05 23.02
CA GLU A 211 15.92 -0.69 22.86
C GLU A 211 16.79 -0.56 21.60
N ASN A 212 17.64 -1.55 21.33
CA ASN A 212 18.42 -1.61 20.09
C ASN A 212 17.52 -1.77 18.85
N GLN A 213 16.43 -2.54 18.95
CA GLN A 213 15.43 -2.67 17.88
C GLN A 213 14.72 -1.33 17.62
N MET A 214 14.40 -0.56 18.67
CA MET A 214 13.81 0.78 18.53
C MET A 214 14.78 1.73 17.83
N LEU A 215 16.05 1.77 18.24
CA LEU A 215 17.07 2.61 17.58
C LEU A 215 17.26 2.21 16.11
N PHE A 216 17.26 0.91 15.81
CA PHE A 216 17.30 0.42 14.43
C PHE A 216 16.07 0.86 13.64
N LEU A 217 14.88 0.78 14.25
CA LEU A 217 13.62 1.22 13.63
C LEU A 217 13.67 2.73 13.33
N GLU A 218 14.13 3.57 14.26
CA GLU A 218 14.28 5.01 14.04
C GLU A 218 15.18 5.31 12.84
N ARG A 219 16.34 4.63 12.75
CA ARG A 219 17.25 4.74 11.60
C ARG A 219 16.60 4.26 10.30
N SER A 220 15.83 3.18 10.36
CA SER A 220 15.10 2.64 9.21
C SER A 220 14.00 3.60 8.73
N ILE A 221 13.26 4.21 9.65
CA ILE A 221 12.24 5.22 9.37
C ILE A 221 12.88 6.46 8.72
N ASN A 222 14.01 6.95 9.25
CA ASN A 222 14.73 8.08 8.62
C ASN A 222 15.18 7.77 7.19
N LEU A 223 15.67 6.54 6.95
CA LEU A 223 16.02 6.10 5.61
C LEU A 223 14.78 6.06 4.70
N GLN A 224 13.65 5.53 5.19
CA GLN A 224 12.39 5.51 4.45
C GLN A 224 11.91 6.93 4.12
N ILE A 225 11.99 7.88 5.06
CA ILE A 225 11.62 9.28 4.84
C ILE A 225 12.47 9.87 3.71
N ASN A 226 13.80 9.70 3.78
CA ASN A 226 14.70 10.21 2.75
C ASN A 226 14.43 9.58 1.39
N GLN A 227 14.14 8.27 1.34
CA GLN A 227 13.79 7.57 0.10
C GLN A 227 12.47 8.06 -0.49
N SER A 228 11.40 8.14 0.32
CA SER A 228 10.09 8.62 -0.11
C SER A 228 10.14 10.09 -0.53
N LEU A 229 10.91 10.92 0.15
CA LEU A 229 11.10 12.33 -0.19
C LEU A 229 11.84 12.50 -1.51
N ALA A 230 12.94 11.76 -1.71
CA ALA A 230 13.67 11.79 -2.98
C ALA A 230 12.80 11.28 -4.12
N ALA A 231 12.04 10.21 -3.91
CA ALA A 231 11.09 9.68 -4.90
C ALA A 231 10.00 10.71 -5.24
N TYR A 232 9.41 11.35 -4.24
CA TYR A 232 8.41 12.40 -4.43
C TYR A 232 8.97 13.58 -5.22
N GLN A 233 10.11 14.14 -4.81
CA GLN A 233 10.75 15.27 -5.50
C GLN A 233 11.09 14.92 -6.96
N ASN A 234 11.66 13.73 -7.20
CA ASN A 234 11.99 13.26 -8.54
C ASN A 234 10.73 13.10 -9.40
N SER A 235 9.67 12.47 -8.86
CA SER A 235 8.43 12.26 -9.60
C SER A 235 7.74 13.58 -9.95
N LYS A 236 7.75 14.56 -9.02
CA LYS A 236 7.19 15.89 -9.23
C LYS A 236 7.91 16.68 -10.32
N GLU A 237 9.25 16.69 -10.30
CA GLU A 237 10.02 17.36 -11.35
C GLU A 237 9.88 16.63 -12.70
N SER A 238 9.86 15.30 -12.68
CA SER A 238 9.64 14.50 -13.90
C SER A 238 8.27 14.74 -14.52
N LEU A 239 7.22 14.89 -13.71
CA LEU A 239 5.87 15.24 -14.16
C LEU A 239 5.87 16.61 -14.83
N LYS A 240 6.52 17.61 -14.23
CA LYS A 240 6.63 18.94 -14.82
C LYS A 240 7.28 18.89 -16.20
N ILE A 241 8.43 18.23 -16.31
CA ILE A 241 9.15 18.05 -17.59
C ILE A 241 8.29 17.27 -18.60
N ALA A 242 7.58 16.23 -18.16
CA ALA A 242 6.69 15.45 -19.01
C ALA A 242 5.49 16.26 -19.52
N SER A 243 4.96 17.16 -18.70
CA SER A 243 3.88 18.08 -19.06
C SER A 243 4.35 19.10 -20.11
N GLU A 244 5.51 19.71 -19.91
CA GLU A 244 6.14 20.61 -20.89
C GLU A 244 6.39 19.90 -22.25
N ASN A 245 6.93 18.67 -22.20
CA ASN A 245 7.18 17.86 -23.40
C ASN A 245 5.88 17.46 -24.11
N LEU A 246 4.80 17.20 -23.37
CA LEU A 246 3.50 16.89 -23.95
C LEU A 246 2.96 18.06 -24.76
N VAL A 247 3.01 19.28 -24.22
CA VAL A 247 2.59 20.50 -24.92
C VAL A 247 3.42 20.70 -26.19
N LEU A 248 4.75 20.62 -26.09
CA LEU A 248 5.63 20.76 -27.25
C LEU A 248 5.36 19.69 -28.33
N ALA A 249 5.15 18.43 -27.94
CA ALA A 249 4.87 17.35 -28.88
C ALA A 249 3.50 17.52 -29.56
N GLN A 250 2.50 18.07 -28.85
CA GLN A 250 1.21 18.43 -29.43
C GLN A 250 1.37 19.52 -30.50
N ASP A 251 2.11 20.58 -30.20
CA ASP A 251 2.36 21.68 -31.15
C ASP A 251 3.08 21.21 -32.41
N VAL A 252 4.12 20.37 -32.26
CA VAL A 252 4.84 19.78 -33.39
C VAL A 252 3.91 18.92 -34.24
N TYR A 253 3.11 18.06 -33.62
CA TYR A 253 2.14 17.24 -34.35
C TYR A 253 1.11 18.08 -35.11
N PHE A 254 0.51 19.10 -34.48
CA PHE A 254 -0.44 19.98 -35.15
C PHE A 254 0.18 20.74 -36.32
N ALA A 255 1.45 21.16 -36.20
CA ALA A 255 2.17 21.80 -37.29
C ALA A 255 2.43 20.82 -38.45
N SER A 256 2.87 19.60 -38.16
CA SER A 256 3.10 18.56 -39.17
C SER A 256 1.81 18.11 -39.86
N GLU A 257 0.70 18.00 -39.11
CA GLU A 257 -0.62 17.69 -39.64
C GLU A 257 -1.10 18.75 -40.64
N LYS A 258 -0.98 20.05 -40.27
CA LYS A 258 -1.33 21.16 -41.16
C LYS A 258 -0.48 21.19 -42.42
N LYS A 259 0.83 20.97 -42.32
CA LYS A 259 1.73 20.90 -43.48
C LYS A 259 1.35 19.75 -44.42
N TYR A 260 1.06 18.58 -43.87
CA TYR A 260 0.62 17.42 -44.66
C TYR A 260 -0.72 17.69 -45.36
N ALA A 261 -1.69 18.29 -44.65
CA ALA A 261 -2.98 18.66 -45.22
C ALA A 261 -2.86 19.71 -46.35
N GLN A 262 -1.85 20.56 -46.31
CA GLN A 262 -1.53 21.56 -47.35
C GLN A 262 -0.64 21.00 -48.48
N GLY A 263 -0.21 19.74 -48.41
CA GLY A 263 0.65 19.12 -49.42
C GLY A 263 2.11 19.60 -49.39
N VAL A 264 2.52 20.34 -48.35
CA VAL A 264 3.88 20.88 -48.19
C VAL A 264 4.71 20.09 -47.17
N GLY A 265 4.10 19.13 -46.46
CA GLY A 265 4.74 18.24 -45.50
C GLY A 265 4.70 16.78 -45.96
N SER A 266 5.69 15.99 -45.55
CA SER A 266 5.76 14.56 -45.90
C SER A 266 4.91 13.70 -44.96
N ASN A 267 4.41 12.55 -45.46
CA ASN A 267 3.74 11.56 -44.60
C ASN A 267 4.65 11.06 -43.47
N LEU A 268 5.94 10.92 -43.74
CA LEU A 268 6.92 10.47 -42.75
C LEU A 268 7.02 11.46 -41.56
N GLU A 269 7.11 12.76 -41.83
CA GLU A 269 7.11 13.81 -40.79
C GLU A 269 5.84 13.77 -39.93
N LEU A 270 4.68 13.50 -40.54
CA LEU A 270 3.42 13.35 -39.81
C LEU A 270 3.38 12.10 -38.92
N ILE A 271 3.86 10.97 -39.43
CA ILE A 271 3.92 9.72 -38.65
C ILE A 271 4.92 9.84 -37.50
N ASP A 272 6.08 10.46 -37.72
CA ASP A 272 7.12 10.65 -36.70
C ASP A 272 6.67 11.61 -35.59
N SER A 273 6.02 12.72 -35.96
CA SER A 273 5.43 13.65 -34.98
C SER A 273 4.30 13.01 -34.19
N ASN A 274 3.43 12.19 -34.82
CA ASN A 274 2.39 11.43 -34.11
C ASN A 274 3.00 10.41 -33.14
N ASN A 275 4.07 9.71 -33.53
CA ASN A 275 4.79 8.78 -32.65
C ASN A 275 5.40 9.52 -31.45
N SER A 276 6.00 10.69 -31.69
CA SER A 276 6.57 11.55 -30.64
C SER A 276 5.50 12.03 -29.66
N LEU A 277 4.34 12.46 -30.17
CA LEU A 277 3.18 12.83 -29.36
C LEU A 277 2.70 11.65 -28.50
N LYS A 278 2.59 10.45 -29.08
CA LYS A 278 2.20 9.24 -28.31
C LYS A 278 3.19 8.93 -27.19
N ILE A 279 4.49 9.07 -27.44
CA ILE A 279 5.53 8.85 -26.42
C ILE A 279 5.38 9.88 -25.30
N ALA A 280 5.23 11.16 -25.64
CA ALA A 280 5.06 12.23 -24.67
C ALA A 280 3.78 12.06 -23.82
N GLN A 281 2.66 11.69 -24.44
CA GLN A 281 1.41 11.36 -23.74
C GLN A 281 1.61 10.21 -22.75
N ASN A 282 2.26 9.12 -23.17
CA ASN A 282 2.55 8.00 -22.28
C ASN A 282 3.47 8.38 -21.11
N GLN A 283 4.50 9.20 -21.38
CA GLN A 283 5.42 9.68 -20.36
C GLN A 283 4.71 10.57 -19.34
N TYR A 284 3.80 11.44 -19.79
CA TYR A 284 2.97 12.27 -18.94
C TYR A 284 2.12 11.44 -17.98
N TYR A 285 1.30 10.51 -18.50
CA TYR A 285 0.44 9.67 -17.65
C TYR A 285 1.24 8.76 -16.69
N ASN A 286 2.41 8.27 -17.11
CA ASN A 286 3.31 7.54 -16.22
C ASN A 286 3.85 8.44 -15.09
N SER A 287 4.36 9.63 -15.43
CA SER A 287 4.93 10.55 -14.44
C SER A 287 3.87 11.06 -13.47
N LEU A 288 2.63 11.27 -13.94
CA LEU A 288 1.50 11.65 -13.11
C LEU A 288 1.13 10.53 -12.14
N TYR A 289 1.04 9.30 -12.63
CA TYR A 289 0.79 8.13 -11.79
C TYR A 289 1.89 7.93 -10.74
N GLU A 290 3.17 7.99 -11.14
CA GLU A 290 4.30 7.87 -10.22
C GLU A 290 4.29 8.97 -9.15
N SER A 291 3.90 10.19 -9.51
CA SER A 291 3.76 11.30 -8.56
C SER A 291 2.65 11.07 -7.54
N ILE A 292 1.52 10.50 -7.97
CA ILE A 292 0.41 10.19 -7.04
C ILE A 292 0.79 9.03 -6.11
N ILE A 293 1.46 8.00 -6.63
CA ILE A 293 1.93 6.87 -5.81
C ILE A 293 2.99 7.34 -4.80
N SER A 294 3.92 8.21 -5.20
CA SER A 294 4.94 8.75 -4.29
C SER A 294 4.33 9.61 -3.17
N ILE A 295 3.21 10.31 -3.44
CA ILE A 295 2.41 11.01 -2.41
C ILE A 295 1.80 10.01 -1.41
N ILE A 296 1.26 8.89 -1.86
CA ILE A 296 0.72 7.86 -0.96
C ILE A 296 1.85 7.27 -0.09
N ASP A 297 2.99 6.99 -0.71
CA ASP A 297 4.15 6.41 -0.01
C ASP A 297 4.72 7.37 1.04
N ILE A 298 4.88 8.65 0.72
CA ILE A 298 5.37 9.63 1.69
C ILE A 298 4.34 9.87 2.81
N LYS A 299 3.04 9.89 2.52
CA LYS A 299 1.98 9.96 3.55
C LYS A 299 2.03 8.76 4.50
N LYS A 300 2.23 7.54 3.98
CA LYS A 300 2.42 6.34 4.79
C LYS A 300 3.67 6.46 5.65
N THR A 301 4.78 6.86 5.05
CA THR A 301 6.07 6.99 5.74
C THR A 301 6.03 8.01 6.87
N LEU A 302 5.30 9.12 6.68
CA LEU A 302 5.10 10.16 7.69
C LEU A 302 4.04 9.79 8.76
N GLY A 303 3.32 8.68 8.59
CA GLY A 303 2.26 8.26 9.51
C GLY A 303 0.99 9.12 9.43
N ILE A 304 0.77 9.83 8.31
CA ILE A 304 -0.38 10.73 8.11
C ILE A 304 -1.36 10.20 7.05
N LEU A 305 -1.20 8.96 6.57
CA LEU A 305 -2.03 8.41 5.50
C LEU A 305 -3.53 8.36 5.82
N MET A 306 -3.88 8.25 7.10
CA MET A 306 -5.29 8.20 7.56
C MET A 306 -5.89 9.58 7.88
N ASN A 307 -5.09 10.65 7.82
CA ASN A 307 -5.51 12.02 8.11
C ASN A 307 -5.75 12.84 6.84
#